data_AF-A0A7V2QA08-F1
#
_entry.id   AF-A0A7V2QA08-F1
#
_cell.length_a   1.000
_cell.length_b   1.000
_cell.length_c   1.000
_cell.angle_alpha   90.00
_cell.angle_beta   90.00
_cell.angle_gamma   90.00
#
_symmetry.space_group_name_H-M   'P 1'
#
loop_
_entity.id
_entity.type
_entity.pdbx_description
1 polymer ?
#
loop_
_entity_poly.entity_id
_entity_poly.type
_entity_poly.pdbx_seq_one_letter_code
_entity_poly.pdbx_strand_id
1 'polypeptide(L)'
;MTIASQTIPSGAALEQRPFKEATDPIEAARAELVDTIAATVGMPMDVRAVAATLESAGLRDVDAQTDFGAENLFDLAQDIYGRARRRVIGAGGGPQELERRGLLHRVGRFIKFYLKGSLFAAPMTAQIIVLFALSSSLWAWLFFSERQATVIAVGTILSYIVTGGFSQIISRRGMFYWQQEIYLLAKRISLDFLQAGVVLTLVAAILMYVVNLILPIFEQDMILICIMYFVLLSLLWLNVSILYMLEQHLAILLSTVIGGVLVWVIMTYLGWSIYISHAVGIIVSNLIAFVWGRQILARKARDVVGVQKLAQMPRYSIIAWATSPYFVYGVLYFGFLFLDRVVGWSAPYSPGGEPSPYIIWFRTAYEVGIDLALISLILTIAMLEYTINEFASMIIPVQESVSAFDVRRHNRSFKAFYVRQLILLAIVTVFSVIISGIIVDWLRTLPWAAMGDDFITPFVYRWGMVGYAFLALGLLNAVFFLSLSRPRFVLRAIGVGFLVNVVVGFLLSRIVVYYYSVFGLVAGGIVFGLLSTWYAWRVMDELDYYYYSSY
;
A
#
# COMPACT_ATOMS: atom_id res chain seq x y z
N MET A 1 0.64 0.43 1.26
CA MET A 1 0.94 -0.76 0.44
C MET A 1 1.35 -1.86 1.38
N THR A 2 0.41 -2.74 1.71
CA THR A 2 0.64 -3.95 2.50
C THR A 2 1.26 -4.97 1.56
N ILE A 3 2.52 -5.36 1.79
CA ILE A 3 3.16 -6.40 0.99
C ILE A 3 2.75 -7.73 1.60
N ALA A 4 1.84 -8.44 0.93
CA ALA A 4 1.48 -9.80 1.30
C ALA A 4 2.65 -10.74 0.96
N SER A 5 3.44 -11.11 1.97
CA SER A 5 4.24 -12.33 1.92
C SER A 5 3.56 -13.32 2.85
N GLN A 6 2.99 -14.40 2.29
CA GLN A 6 2.54 -15.50 3.12
C GLN A 6 3.77 -16.26 3.61
N THR A 7 3.83 -16.40 4.92
CA THR A 7 4.59 -17.44 5.60
C THR A 7 4.21 -18.80 5.04
N ILE A 8 5.24 -19.55 4.65
CA ILE A 8 5.17 -21.01 4.50
C ILE A 8 4.69 -21.55 5.86
N PRO A 9 3.56 -22.27 5.93
CA PRO A 9 3.31 -23.11 7.09
C PRO A 9 4.46 -24.12 7.11
N SER A 10 5.38 -24.00 8.06
CA SER A 10 6.29 -25.08 8.39
C SER A 10 5.43 -26.29 8.76
N GLY A 11 5.33 -27.24 7.82
CA GLY A 11 4.44 -28.39 7.95
C GLY A 11 3.00 -28.12 7.52
N ALA A 12 2.76 -27.59 6.31
CA ALA A 12 1.54 -27.92 5.61
C ALA A 12 1.57 -29.44 5.36
N ALA A 13 1.06 -30.22 6.31
CA ALA A 13 0.62 -31.58 6.06
C ALA A 13 -0.25 -31.48 4.80
N LEU A 14 0.20 -32.12 3.73
CA LEU A 14 -0.59 -32.31 2.52
C LEU A 14 -1.99 -32.70 3.00
N GLU A 15 -2.98 -31.85 2.73
CA GLU A 15 -4.37 -32.16 3.04
C GLU A 15 -4.64 -33.51 2.37
N GLN A 16 -4.68 -34.57 3.17
CA GLN A 16 -4.91 -35.92 2.71
C GLN A 16 -6.34 -35.91 2.17
N ARG A 17 -6.49 -35.66 0.87
CA ARG A 17 -7.72 -36.04 0.19
C ARG A 17 -7.70 -37.57 0.21
N PRO A 18 -8.60 -38.22 0.98
CA PRO A 18 -8.68 -39.66 0.93
C PRO A 18 -8.95 -40.04 -0.52
N PHE A 19 -8.22 -41.05 -1.00
CA PHE A 19 -8.58 -41.72 -2.24
C PHE A 19 -10.07 -42.07 -2.14
N LYS A 20 -10.83 -41.92 -3.22
CA LYS A 20 -12.10 -42.66 -3.36
C LYS A 20 -11.78 -44.10 -2.96
N GLU A 21 -12.47 -44.64 -1.95
CA GLU A 21 -12.22 -46.00 -1.44
C GLU A 21 -11.92 -46.93 -2.61
N ALA A 22 -10.64 -47.28 -2.74
CA ALA A 22 -10.21 -48.20 -3.77
C ALA A 22 -10.85 -49.54 -3.39
N THR A 23 -11.74 -50.03 -4.24
CA THR A 23 -12.40 -51.33 -4.09
C THR A 23 -11.43 -52.51 -4.19
N ASP A 24 -10.13 -52.25 -4.46
CA ASP A 24 -9.05 -53.23 -4.56
C ASP A 24 -8.01 -53.01 -3.42
N PRO A 25 -7.76 -54.00 -2.56
CA PRO A 25 -6.82 -53.90 -1.44
C PRO A 25 -5.37 -53.60 -1.86
N ILE A 26 -4.93 -54.03 -3.06
CA ILE A 26 -3.57 -53.74 -3.55
C ILE A 26 -3.43 -52.26 -3.90
N GLU A 27 -4.46 -51.67 -4.49
CA GLU A 27 -4.49 -50.24 -4.83
C GLU A 27 -4.50 -49.34 -3.59
N ALA A 28 -5.18 -49.76 -2.52
CA ALA A 28 -5.14 -49.07 -1.23
C ALA A 28 -3.73 -49.10 -0.62
N ALA A 29 -3.05 -50.25 -0.63
CA ALA A 29 -1.69 -50.39 -0.12
C ALA A 29 -0.67 -49.56 -0.95
N ARG A 30 -0.81 -49.55 -2.28
CA ARG A 30 0.02 -48.67 -3.15
C ARG A 30 -0.22 -47.19 -2.87
N ALA A 31 -1.45 -46.79 -2.54
CA ALA A 31 -1.76 -45.40 -2.19
C ALA A 31 -1.13 -44.98 -0.85
N GLU A 32 -1.11 -45.89 0.14
CA GLU A 32 -0.43 -45.66 1.42
C GLU A 32 1.08 -45.46 1.25
N LEU A 33 1.73 -46.26 0.40
CA LEU A 33 3.15 -46.08 0.06
C LEU A 33 3.43 -44.72 -0.59
N VAL A 34 2.53 -44.23 -1.45
CA VAL A 34 2.65 -42.88 -2.03
C VAL A 34 2.62 -41.81 -0.93
N ASP A 35 1.76 -41.96 0.07
CA ASP A 35 1.68 -41.02 1.20
C ASP A 35 2.91 -41.11 2.10
N THR A 36 3.45 -42.31 2.33
CA THR A 36 4.72 -42.49 3.06
C THR A 36 5.88 -41.81 2.33
N ILE A 37 6.04 -42.05 1.02
CA ILE A 37 7.11 -41.45 0.21
C ILE A 37 6.99 -39.92 0.19
N ALA A 38 5.76 -39.39 0.04
CA ALA A 38 5.52 -37.96 0.08
C ALA A 38 5.86 -37.35 1.46
N ALA A 39 5.59 -38.06 2.55
CA ALA A 39 5.93 -37.61 3.91
C ALA A 39 7.44 -37.66 4.20
N THR A 40 8.16 -38.66 3.65
CA THR A 40 9.59 -38.86 3.93
C THR A 40 10.51 -38.04 3.03
N VAL A 41 10.20 -37.96 1.73
CA VAL A 41 11.11 -37.37 0.71
C VAL A 41 10.51 -36.11 0.07
N GLY A 42 9.22 -35.83 0.30
CA GLY A 42 8.52 -34.74 -0.38
C GLY A 42 8.28 -35.07 -1.85
N MET A 43 8.93 -34.34 -2.77
CA MET A 43 8.85 -34.63 -4.21
C MET A 43 10.03 -35.53 -4.62
N PRO A 44 9.79 -36.80 -4.98
CA PRO A 44 10.88 -37.70 -5.39
C PRO A 44 11.54 -37.20 -6.68
N MET A 45 12.86 -37.09 -6.68
CA MET A 45 13.62 -36.58 -7.83
C MET A 45 13.68 -37.60 -8.98
N ASP A 46 13.88 -38.87 -8.66
CA ASP A 46 13.93 -39.97 -9.62
C ASP A 46 13.37 -41.29 -9.03
N VAL A 47 13.23 -42.30 -9.90
CA VAL A 47 12.75 -43.64 -9.52
C VAL A 47 13.69 -44.31 -8.52
N ARG A 48 15.00 -44.02 -8.58
CA ARG A 48 16.01 -44.59 -7.68
C ARG A 48 15.86 -44.07 -6.25
N ALA A 49 15.51 -42.81 -6.06
CA ALA A 49 15.22 -42.23 -4.76
C ALA A 49 13.99 -42.89 -4.13
N VAL A 50 12.96 -43.21 -4.93
CA VAL A 50 11.79 -43.96 -4.46
C VAL A 50 12.20 -45.38 -4.07
N ALA A 51 12.94 -46.08 -4.93
CA ALA A 51 13.42 -47.44 -4.64
C ALA A 51 14.25 -47.51 -3.35
N ALA A 52 15.21 -46.60 -3.17
CA ALA A 52 16.04 -46.53 -1.96
C ALA A 52 15.23 -46.22 -0.70
N THR A 53 14.16 -45.43 -0.82
CA THR A 53 13.29 -45.12 0.32
C THR A 53 12.40 -46.29 0.69
N LEU A 54 11.86 -47.01 -0.30
CA LEU A 54 11.09 -48.25 -0.08
C LEU A 54 11.99 -49.33 0.55
N GLU A 55 13.21 -49.49 0.04
CA GLU A 55 14.20 -50.43 0.60
C GLU A 55 14.56 -50.07 2.05
N SER A 56 14.83 -48.78 2.31
CA SER A 56 15.10 -48.29 3.67
C SER A 56 13.92 -48.40 4.62
N ALA A 57 12.68 -48.46 4.10
CA ALA A 57 11.47 -48.72 4.88
C ALA A 57 11.26 -50.22 5.17
N GLY A 58 12.16 -51.09 4.67
CA GLY A 58 12.16 -52.53 4.92
C GLY A 58 11.49 -53.38 3.84
N LEU A 59 11.10 -52.79 2.72
CA LEU A 59 10.51 -53.54 1.60
C LEU A 59 11.59 -54.21 0.76
N ARG A 60 11.38 -55.47 0.41
CA ARG A 60 12.24 -56.27 -0.48
C ARG A 60 11.47 -56.66 -1.74
N ASP A 61 12.18 -57.21 -2.72
CA ASP A 61 11.56 -57.68 -3.97
C ASP A 61 10.43 -58.69 -3.74
N VAL A 62 10.55 -59.54 -2.71
CA VAL A 62 9.52 -60.52 -2.35
C VAL A 62 8.25 -59.83 -1.87
N ASP A 63 8.40 -58.78 -1.05
CA ASP A 63 7.28 -58.03 -0.48
C ASP A 63 6.57 -57.21 -1.60
N ALA A 64 7.32 -56.68 -2.57
CA ALA A 64 6.78 -56.02 -3.76
C ALA A 64 5.93 -56.96 -4.64
N GLN A 65 6.30 -58.23 -4.73
CA GLN A 65 5.56 -59.25 -5.48
C GLN A 65 4.30 -59.72 -4.73
N THR A 66 4.42 -60.05 -3.44
CA THR A 66 3.32 -60.66 -2.66
C THR A 66 2.25 -59.63 -2.28
N ASP A 67 2.65 -58.43 -1.90
CA ASP A 67 1.75 -57.48 -1.24
C ASP A 67 1.28 -56.40 -2.22
N PHE A 68 2.05 -56.16 -3.28
CA PHE A 68 1.79 -55.09 -4.25
C PHE A 68 1.64 -55.57 -5.69
N GLY A 69 1.88 -56.84 -6.01
CA GLY A 69 1.73 -57.39 -7.36
C GLY A 69 2.67 -56.76 -8.40
N ALA A 70 3.84 -56.29 -7.99
CA ALA A 70 4.89 -55.77 -8.88
C ALA A 70 5.98 -56.82 -9.11
N GLU A 71 6.69 -56.78 -10.24
CA GLU A 71 7.68 -57.82 -10.56
C GLU A 71 8.93 -57.77 -9.65
N ASN A 72 9.30 -56.59 -9.17
CA ASN A 72 10.39 -56.35 -8.22
C ASN A 72 10.21 -54.97 -7.57
N LEU A 73 11.07 -54.65 -6.59
CA LEU A 73 11.01 -53.38 -5.86
C LEU A 73 11.19 -52.17 -6.78
N PHE A 74 11.96 -52.31 -7.87
CA PHE A 74 12.23 -51.23 -8.81
C PHE A 74 11.02 -50.93 -9.71
N ASP A 75 10.29 -51.97 -10.11
CA ASP A 75 9.02 -51.87 -10.83
C ASP A 75 7.94 -51.22 -9.95
N LEU A 76 7.87 -51.61 -8.68
CA LEU A 76 7.02 -50.94 -7.68
C LEU A 76 7.41 -49.46 -7.53
N ALA A 77 8.71 -49.16 -7.42
CA ALA A 77 9.21 -47.79 -7.31
C ALA A 77 8.86 -46.94 -8.54
N GLN A 78 8.81 -47.53 -9.75
CA GLN A 78 8.45 -46.83 -10.97
C GLN A 78 6.97 -46.44 -11.00
N ASP A 79 6.08 -47.35 -10.57
CA ASP A 79 4.65 -47.06 -10.43
C ASP A 79 4.38 -46.02 -9.33
N ILE A 80 4.98 -46.20 -8.15
CA ILE A 80 4.85 -45.26 -7.02
C ILE A 80 5.43 -43.89 -7.37
N TYR A 81 6.56 -43.82 -8.08
CA TYR A 81 7.11 -42.55 -8.58
C TYR A 81 6.12 -41.84 -9.52
N GLY A 82 5.52 -42.57 -10.47
CA GLY A 82 4.53 -42.02 -11.40
C GLY A 82 3.26 -41.53 -10.70
N ARG A 83 2.84 -42.20 -9.61
CA ARG A 83 1.68 -41.83 -8.80
C ARG A 83 1.97 -40.66 -7.87
N ALA A 84 3.09 -40.69 -7.14
CA ALA A 84 3.55 -39.62 -6.27
C ALA A 84 3.75 -38.32 -7.06
N ARG A 85 4.37 -38.39 -8.24
CA ARG A 85 4.54 -37.23 -9.11
C ARG A 85 3.22 -36.69 -9.65
N ARG A 86 2.27 -37.57 -10.03
CA ARG A 86 0.90 -37.15 -10.41
C ARG A 86 0.12 -36.56 -9.24
N ARG A 87 0.31 -37.05 -8.01
CA ARG A 87 -0.32 -36.52 -6.80
C ARG A 87 0.26 -35.18 -6.42
N VAL A 88 1.57 -34.99 -6.45
CA VAL A 88 2.20 -33.68 -6.19
C VAL A 88 1.84 -32.67 -7.28
N ILE A 89 1.84 -33.06 -8.56
CA ILE A 89 1.39 -32.20 -9.67
C ILE A 89 -0.13 -31.94 -9.64
N GLY A 90 -0.92 -32.86 -9.10
CA GLY A 90 -2.38 -32.76 -8.99
C GLY A 90 -2.89 -32.13 -7.67
N ALA A 91 -2.10 -32.17 -6.60
CA ALA A 91 -2.39 -31.62 -5.27
C ALA A 91 -1.75 -30.25 -5.08
N GLY A 92 -0.58 -30.01 -5.67
CA GLY A 92 -0.15 -28.66 -5.98
C GLY A 92 -1.08 -28.14 -7.05
N GLY A 93 -2.02 -27.27 -6.68
CA GLY A 93 -3.00 -26.70 -7.60
C GLY A 93 -2.30 -26.05 -8.79
N GLY A 94 -2.07 -26.83 -9.85
CA GLY A 94 -1.38 -26.37 -11.03
C GLY A 94 -2.14 -25.23 -11.72
N PRO A 95 -1.58 -24.63 -12.77
CA PRO A 95 -2.22 -23.55 -13.52
C PRO A 95 -3.63 -23.92 -13.99
N GLN A 96 -3.90 -25.22 -14.19
CA GLN A 96 -5.21 -25.74 -14.55
C GLN A 96 -6.27 -25.54 -13.44
N GLU A 97 -5.92 -25.57 -12.16
CA GLU A 97 -6.85 -25.28 -11.05
C GLU A 97 -7.11 -23.76 -10.95
N LEU A 98 -6.10 -22.93 -11.26
CA LEU A 98 -6.21 -21.47 -11.38
C LEU A 98 -7.02 -21.03 -12.61
N GLU A 99 -6.91 -21.75 -13.74
CA GLU A 99 -7.72 -21.55 -14.95
C GLU A 99 -9.14 -22.13 -14.82
N ARG A 100 -9.32 -23.25 -14.09
CA ARG A 100 -10.64 -23.85 -13.78
C ARG A 100 -11.48 -23.02 -12.82
N ARG A 101 -10.90 -22.04 -12.12
CA ARG A 101 -11.65 -21.08 -11.33
C ARG A 101 -12.50 -20.20 -12.26
N GLY A 102 -13.79 -20.51 -12.28
CA GLY A 102 -14.79 -19.77 -13.05
C GLY A 102 -14.74 -18.26 -12.79
N LEU A 103 -15.28 -17.48 -13.72
CA LEU A 103 -15.27 -16.01 -13.69
C LEU A 103 -15.84 -15.46 -12.36
N LEU A 104 -16.85 -16.12 -11.80
CA LEU A 104 -17.46 -15.80 -10.50
C LEU A 104 -16.46 -15.82 -9.34
N HIS A 105 -15.55 -16.80 -9.29
CA HIS A 105 -14.54 -16.88 -8.23
C HIS A 105 -13.51 -15.75 -8.34
N ARG A 106 -13.12 -15.40 -9.57
CA ARG A 106 -12.23 -14.27 -9.83
C ARG A 106 -12.86 -12.94 -9.44
N VAL A 107 -14.13 -12.72 -9.81
CA VAL A 107 -14.90 -11.54 -9.39
C VAL A 107 -15.08 -11.49 -7.88
N GLY A 108 -15.40 -12.61 -7.23
CA GLY A 108 -15.52 -12.70 -5.77
C GLY A 108 -14.22 -12.33 -5.04
N ARG A 109 -13.07 -12.82 -5.52
CA ARG A 109 -11.76 -12.41 -4.98
C ARG A 109 -11.46 -10.93 -5.25
N PHE A 110 -11.75 -10.44 -6.44
CA PHE A 110 -11.62 -9.02 -6.76
C PHE A 110 -12.41 -8.17 -5.77
N ILE A 111 -13.70 -8.44 -5.58
CA ILE A 111 -14.55 -7.71 -4.63
C ILE A 111 -13.98 -7.80 -3.22
N LYS A 112 -13.59 -8.98 -2.75
CA LYS A 112 -13.02 -9.17 -1.41
C LYS A 112 -11.79 -8.28 -1.17
N PHE A 113 -10.81 -8.33 -2.07
CA PHE A 113 -9.58 -7.56 -1.91
C PHE A 113 -9.73 -6.09 -2.24
N TYR A 114 -10.63 -5.74 -3.17
CA TYR A 114 -11.00 -4.35 -3.44
C TYR A 114 -11.65 -3.72 -2.20
N LEU A 115 -12.60 -4.40 -1.56
CA LEU A 115 -13.20 -3.92 -0.30
C LEU A 115 -12.15 -3.81 0.83
N LYS A 116 -11.24 -4.78 0.94
CA LYS A 116 -10.09 -4.67 1.87
C LYS A 116 -9.24 -3.45 1.55
N GLY A 117 -8.96 -3.20 0.27
CA GLY A 117 -8.24 -2.02 -0.21
C GLY A 117 -8.97 -0.71 0.11
N SER A 118 -10.29 -0.66 -0.05
CA SER A 118 -11.11 0.52 0.27
C SER A 118 -11.10 0.86 1.77
N LEU A 119 -10.96 -0.13 2.66
CA LEU A 119 -10.80 0.11 4.10
C LEU A 119 -9.55 0.94 4.43
N PHE A 120 -8.53 0.95 3.55
CA PHE A 120 -7.37 1.82 3.69
C PHE A 120 -7.76 3.31 3.67
N ALA A 121 -8.71 3.67 2.81
CA ALA A 121 -9.18 5.04 2.64
C ALA A 121 -10.35 5.40 3.58
N ALA A 122 -10.94 4.41 4.27
CA ALA A 122 -12.08 4.61 5.17
C ALA A 122 -11.88 5.73 6.20
N PRO A 123 -10.71 5.92 6.84
CA PRO A 123 -10.50 7.04 7.76
C PRO A 123 -10.71 8.40 7.08
N MET A 124 -10.17 8.60 5.87
CA MET A 124 -10.32 9.85 5.12
C MET A 124 -11.77 10.05 4.68
N THR A 125 -12.41 9.02 4.12
CA THR A 125 -13.83 9.07 3.74
C THR A 125 -14.72 9.39 4.94
N ALA A 126 -14.43 8.81 6.11
CA ALA A 126 -15.15 9.11 7.33
C ALA A 126 -14.97 10.57 7.77
N GLN A 127 -13.76 11.15 7.63
CA GLN A 127 -13.55 12.57 7.94
C GLN A 127 -14.29 13.50 6.98
N ILE A 128 -14.44 13.11 5.71
CA ILE A 128 -15.31 13.81 4.76
C ILE A 128 -16.76 13.72 5.26
N ILE A 129 -17.27 12.51 5.53
CA ILE A 129 -18.64 12.34 6.02
C ILE A 129 -18.89 13.15 7.30
N VAL A 130 -17.93 13.15 8.24
CA VAL A 130 -18.00 13.92 9.49
C VAL A 130 -17.99 15.42 9.22
N LEU A 131 -17.13 15.93 8.33
CA LEU A 131 -17.13 17.34 7.91
C LEU A 131 -18.49 17.76 7.37
N PHE A 132 -19.06 16.93 6.50
CA PHE A 132 -20.33 17.19 5.81
C PHE A 132 -21.52 17.05 6.79
N ALA A 133 -21.50 16.10 7.73
CA ALA A 133 -22.56 15.89 8.70
C ALA A 133 -22.54 16.86 9.88
N LEU A 134 -21.35 17.23 10.37
CA LEU A 134 -21.15 18.00 11.60
C LEU A 134 -20.61 19.42 11.35
N SER A 135 -20.37 19.80 10.09
CA SER A 135 -19.70 21.04 9.67
C SER A 135 -18.22 21.19 10.08
N SER A 136 -17.71 20.26 10.90
CA SER A 136 -16.32 20.17 11.35
C SER A 136 -15.83 18.73 11.29
N SER A 137 -14.55 18.52 10.98
CA SER A 137 -13.85 17.24 11.08
C SER A 137 -12.67 17.33 12.05
N LEU A 138 -11.80 16.32 12.08
CA LEU A 138 -10.64 16.32 12.95
C LEU A 138 -9.66 17.48 12.67
N TRP A 139 -9.62 17.99 11.43
CA TRP A 139 -8.69 19.05 11.03
C TRP A 139 -9.26 20.05 10.01
N ALA A 140 -10.52 19.90 9.59
CA ALA A 140 -11.18 20.79 8.63
C ALA A 140 -12.48 21.37 9.21
N TRP A 141 -12.81 22.59 8.81
CA TRP A 141 -14.06 23.26 9.15
C TRP A 141 -14.61 23.97 7.91
N LEU A 142 -15.92 23.85 7.67
CA LEU A 142 -16.53 24.37 6.44
C LEU A 142 -16.43 25.89 6.29
N PHE A 143 -16.26 26.61 7.40
CA PHE A 143 -16.32 28.08 7.43
C PHE A 143 -14.95 28.73 7.64
N PHE A 144 -13.85 28.04 7.32
CA PHE A 144 -12.53 28.64 7.37
C PHE A 144 -12.41 29.83 6.42
N SER A 145 -11.80 30.92 6.91
CA SER A 145 -11.34 31.97 6.01
C SER A 145 -10.09 31.51 5.24
N GLU A 146 -9.79 32.14 4.11
CA GLU A 146 -8.60 31.79 3.31
C GLU A 146 -7.29 31.90 4.10
N ARG A 147 -7.20 32.86 5.03
CA ARG A 147 -6.07 33.00 5.96
C ARG A 147 -5.90 31.76 6.85
N GLN A 148 -7.01 31.26 7.40
CA GLN A 148 -7.01 30.07 8.27
C GLN A 148 -6.71 28.81 7.46
N ALA A 149 -7.36 28.66 6.31
CA ALA A 149 -7.13 27.53 5.41
C ALA A 149 -5.68 27.46 4.94
N THR A 150 -5.04 28.61 4.66
CA THR A 150 -3.62 28.69 4.27
C THR A 150 -2.71 28.06 5.31
N VAL A 151 -2.77 28.49 6.58
CA VAL A 151 -1.85 28.01 7.61
C VAL A 151 -2.09 26.55 7.97
N ILE A 152 -3.36 26.12 7.97
CA ILE A 152 -3.73 24.73 8.25
C ILE A 152 -3.27 23.82 7.12
N ALA A 153 -3.50 24.22 5.86
CA ALA A 153 -3.15 23.41 4.70
C ALA A 153 -1.63 23.32 4.51
N VAL A 154 -0.88 24.41 4.70
CA VAL A 154 0.60 24.36 4.69
C VAL A 154 1.12 23.44 5.80
N GLY A 155 0.61 23.57 7.02
CA GLY A 155 0.98 22.67 8.13
C GLY A 155 0.66 21.20 7.82
N THR A 156 -0.50 20.95 7.21
CA THR A 156 -0.94 19.60 6.81
C THR A 156 -0.05 19.00 5.72
N ILE A 157 0.23 19.74 4.65
CA ILE A 157 1.09 19.29 3.55
C ILE A 157 2.50 18.98 4.04
N LEU A 158 3.09 19.88 4.83
CA LEU A 158 4.41 19.66 5.42
C LEU A 158 4.43 18.44 6.33
N SER A 159 3.35 18.19 7.10
CA SER A 159 3.27 17.02 7.97
C SER A 159 3.34 15.72 7.17
N TYR A 160 2.66 15.64 6.02
CA TYR A 160 2.72 14.47 5.13
C TYR A 160 4.10 14.29 4.49
N ILE A 161 4.73 15.38 4.03
CA ILE A 161 6.04 15.31 3.39
C ILE A 161 7.13 14.86 4.38
N VAL A 162 7.16 15.46 5.57
CA VAL A 162 8.20 15.20 6.59
C VAL A 162 8.06 13.78 7.18
N THR A 163 6.83 13.33 7.44
CA THR A 163 6.60 12.01 8.05
C THR A 163 6.43 10.89 7.03
N GLY A 164 6.16 11.21 5.76
CA GLY A 164 5.87 10.25 4.70
C GLY A 164 6.95 9.18 4.52
N GLY A 165 8.23 9.57 4.60
CA GLY A 165 9.34 8.63 4.53
C GLY A 165 9.37 7.63 5.69
N PHE A 166 9.11 8.09 6.92
CA PHE A 166 9.02 7.22 8.09
C PHE A 166 7.84 6.27 7.99
N SER A 167 6.68 6.76 7.55
CA SER A 167 5.49 5.93 7.33
C SER A 167 5.75 4.78 6.36
N GLN A 168 6.52 5.01 5.29
CA GLN A 168 6.93 3.96 4.35
C GLN A 168 7.90 2.95 4.98
N ILE A 169 8.89 3.42 5.74
CA ILE A 169 9.85 2.53 6.39
C ILE A 169 9.17 1.66 7.46
N ILE A 170 8.36 2.26 8.33
CA ILE A 170 7.62 1.55 9.39
C ILE A 170 6.75 0.47 8.76
N SER A 171 5.99 0.83 7.71
CA SER A 171 5.14 -0.12 6.99
C SER A 171 5.95 -1.26 6.38
N ARG A 172 7.14 -1.00 5.79
CA ARG A 172 7.91 -2.05 5.13
C ARG A 172 8.69 -2.94 6.10
N ARG A 173 9.51 -2.34 6.97
CA ARG A 173 10.40 -3.08 7.88
C ARG A 173 9.66 -3.62 9.09
N GLY A 174 8.71 -2.84 9.63
CA GLY A 174 7.87 -3.30 10.71
C GLY A 174 7.02 -4.50 10.29
N MET A 175 6.40 -4.44 9.10
CA MET A 175 5.63 -5.57 8.55
C MET A 175 6.49 -6.78 8.23
N PHE A 176 7.70 -6.59 7.71
CA PHE A 176 8.64 -7.69 7.46
C PHE A 176 8.90 -8.52 8.72
N TYR A 177 9.28 -7.88 9.83
CA TYR A 177 9.49 -8.59 11.10
C TYR A 177 8.20 -9.11 11.72
N TRP A 178 7.09 -8.38 11.53
CA TRP A 178 5.78 -8.79 12.01
C TRP A 178 5.29 -10.08 11.34
N GLN A 179 5.43 -10.18 10.01
CA GLN A 179 5.04 -11.35 9.22
C GLN A 179 5.95 -12.56 9.49
N GLN A 180 7.23 -12.34 9.82
CA GLN A 180 8.14 -13.41 10.26
C GLN A 180 7.95 -13.82 11.72
N GLU A 181 6.93 -13.27 12.40
CA GLU A 181 6.63 -13.50 13.81
C GLU A 181 7.74 -13.07 14.78
N ILE A 182 8.71 -12.28 14.31
CA ILE A 182 9.80 -11.75 15.14
C ILE A 182 9.33 -10.44 15.80
N TYR A 183 8.31 -10.55 16.66
CA TYR A 183 7.57 -9.40 17.20
C TYR A 183 8.43 -8.45 18.04
N LEU A 184 9.50 -8.94 18.68
CA LEU A 184 10.42 -8.10 19.46
C LEU A 184 11.17 -7.11 18.55
N LEU A 185 11.65 -7.58 17.40
CA LEU A 185 12.29 -6.72 16.40
C LEU A 185 11.28 -5.80 15.74
N ALA A 186 10.09 -6.30 15.40
CA ALA A 186 9.00 -5.48 14.85
C ALA A 186 8.66 -4.31 15.77
N LYS A 187 8.49 -4.57 17.08
CA LYS A 187 8.26 -3.52 18.08
C LYS A 187 9.41 -2.52 18.13
N ARG A 188 10.65 -3.01 18.24
CA ARG A 188 11.83 -2.15 18.40
C ARG A 188 12.00 -1.24 17.18
N ILE A 189 12.00 -1.81 15.98
CA ILE A 189 12.25 -1.04 14.76
C ILE A 189 11.14 -0.01 14.48
N SER A 190 9.88 -0.35 14.75
CA SER A 190 8.76 0.57 14.56
C SER A 190 8.80 1.72 15.55
N LEU A 191 9.19 1.48 16.81
CA LEU A 191 9.33 2.54 17.81
C LEU A 191 10.58 3.39 17.60
N ASP A 192 11.69 2.81 17.14
CA ASP A 192 12.92 3.56 16.82
C ASP A 192 12.66 4.53 15.64
N PHE A 193 11.96 4.08 14.60
CA PHE A 193 11.58 4.96 13.48
C PHE A 193 10.49 5.97 13.87
N LEU A 194 9.54 5.60 14.74
CA LEU A 194 8.59 6.54 15.33
C LEU A 194 9.35 7.68 16.04
N GLN A 195 10.29 7.34 16.92
CA GLN A 195 11.08 8.32 17.67
C GLN A 195 11.92 9.21 16.75
N ALA A 196 12.59 8.63 15.74
CA ALA A 196 13.34 9.38 14.75
C ALA A 196 12.44 10.36 13.97
N GLY A 197 11.22 9.94 13.62
CA GLY A 197 10.22 10.78 12.99
C GLY A 197 9.73 11.93 13.88
N VAL A 198 9.51 11.67 15.17
CA VAL A 198 9.16 12.71 16.16
C VAL A 198 10.29 13.73 16.28
N VAL A 199 11.54 13.28 16.40
CA VAL A 199 12.70 14.18 16.48
C VAL A 199 12.81 15.05 15.22
N LEU A 200 12.68 14.46 14.02
CA LEU A 200 12.72 15.23 12.78
C LEU A 200 11.58 16.25 12.72
N THR A 201 10.39 15.88 13.16
CA THR A 201 9.22 16.78 13.22
C THR A 201 9.51 17.99 14.12
N LEU A 202 10.05 17.77 15.33
CA LEU A 202 10.37 18.87 16.24
C LEU A 202 11.49 19.76 15.70
N VAL A 203 12.53 19.18 15.09
CA VAL A 203 13.61 19.94 14.44
C VAL A 203 13.05 20.78 13.28
N ALA A 204 12.18 20.20 12.44
CA ALA A 204 11.54 20.90 11.34
C ALA A 204 10.63 22.03 11.84
N ALA A 205 9.90 21.83 12.94
CA ALA A 205 9.06 22.86 13.54
C ALA A 205 9.88 24.06 14.05
N ILE A 206 11.02 23.79 14.72
CA ILE A 206 11.95 24.84 15.16
C ILE A 206 12.52 25.57 13.94
N LEU A 207 12.94 24.83 12.91
CA LEU A 207 13.47 25.42 11.68
C LEU A 207 12.43 26.30 10.98
N MET A 208 11.17 25.86 10.89
CA MET A 208 10.07 26.65 10.34
C MET A 208 9.92 27.98 11.09
N TYR A 209 9.96 27.95 12.43
CA TYR A 209 9.87 29.16 13.23
C TYR A 209 11.07 30.10 12.98
N VAL A 210 12.29 29.56 13.03
CA VAL A 210 13.53 30.33 12.82
C VAL A 210 13.58 30.95 11.43
N VAL A 211 13.20 30.20 10.39
CA VAL A 211 13.12 30.72 9.02
C VAL A 211 12.09 31.84 8.94
N ASN A 212 10.94 31.72 9.60
CA ASN A 212 9.93 32.78 9.63
C ASN A 212 10.39 34.06 10.37
N LEU A 213 11.33 33.94 11.32
CA LEU A 213 11.95 35.10 11.96
C LEU A 213 12.90 35.86 11.02
N ILE A 214 13.59 35.13 10.13
CA ILE A 214 14.55 35.72 9.17
C ILE A 214 13.81 36.27 7.95
N LEU A 215 12.85 35.49 7.45
CA LEU A 215 11.99 35.81 6.31
C LEU A 215 10.56 35.78 6.83
N PRO A 216 9.91 36.93 7.07
CA PRO A 216 8.55 36.99 7.61
C PRO A 216 7.54 36.52 6.56
N ILE A 217 7.48 35.20 6.32
CA ILE A 217 6.60 34.55 5.36
C ILE A 217 5.15 34.67 5.84
N PHE A 218 4.92 34.55 7.15
CA PHE A 218 3.63 34.71 7.79
C PHE A 218 3.74 35.56 9.06
N GLU A 219 2.61 36.18 9.46
CA GLU A 219 2.45 36.80 10.77
C GLU A 219 2.70 35.79 11.91
N GLN A 220 3.03 36.29 13.11
CA GLN A 220 3.44 35.44 14.24
C GLN A 220 2.35 34.49 14.73
N ASP A 221 1.10 34.93 14.75
CA ASP A 221 -0.05 34.08 15.07
C ASP A 221 -0.24 32.95 14.03
N MET A 222 -0.08 33.28 12.75
CA MET A 222 -0.22 32.37 11.63
C MET A 222 0.83 31.25 11.64
N ILE A 223 2.10 31.59 11.86
CA ILE A 223 3.17 30.57 11.90
C ILE A 223 3.02 29.64 13.11
N LEU A 224 2.58 30.16 14.27
CA LEU A 224 2.35 29.35 15.47
C LEU A 224 1.19 28.36 15.26
N ILE A 225 0.09 28.80 14.63
CA ILE A 225 -1.01 27.92 14.24
C ILE A 225 -0.50 26.87 13.24
N CYS A 226 0.24 27.29 12.20
CA CYS A 226 0.83 26.36 11.22
C CYS A 226 1.69 25.29 11.88
N ILE A 227 2.57 25.67 12.83
CA ILE A 227 3.44 24.75 13.57
C ILE A 227 2.61 23.80 14.44
N MET A 228 1.56 24.29 15.10
CA MET A 228 0.67 23.45 15.91
C MET A 228 0.05 22.33 15.07
N TYR A 229 -0.57 22.65 13.92
CA TYR A 229 -1.13 21.63 13.03
C TYR A 229 -0.05 20.72 12.46
N PHE A 230 1.08 21.28 12.03
CA PHE A 230 2.21 20.51 11.50
C PHE A 230 2.69 19.44 12.49
N VAL A 231 2.94 19.81 13.75
CA VAL A 231 3.41 18.88 14.79
C VAL A 231 2.33 17.84 15.11
N LEU A 232 1.11 18.26 15.41
CA LEU A 232 0.04 17.36 15.84
C LEU A 232 -0.36 16.35 14.76
N LEU A 233 -0.45 16.79 13.50
CA LEU A 233 -0.74 15.90 12.37
C LEU A 233 0.46 15.00 12.06
N SER A 234 1.70 15.49 12.15
CA SER A 234 2.89 14.64 11.98
C SER A 234 2.91 13.48 12.98
N LEU A 235 2.60 13.76 14.25
CA LEU A 235 2.45 12.72 15.26
C LEU A 235 1.33 11.74 14.91
N LEU A 236 0.20 12.25 14.39
CA LEU A 236 -0.94 11.42 14.02
C LEU A 236 -0.56 10.45 12.89
N TRP A 237 0.08 10.93 11.83
CA TRP A 237 0.52 10.10 10.69
C TRP A 237 1.53 9.03 11.12
N LEU A 238 2.48 9.39 11.99
CA LEU A 238 3.45 8.44 12.53
C LEU A 238 2.78 7.34 13.37
N ASN A 239 1.84 7.70 14.25
CA ASN A 239 1.08 6.73 15.05
C ASN A 239 0.19 5.83 14.18
N VAL A 240 -0.51 6.43 13.21
CA VAL A 240 -1.37 5.73 12.25
C VAL A 240 -0.54 4.78 11.37
N SER A 241 0.71 5.12 11.04
CA SER A 241 1.59 4.23 10.27
C SER A 241 1.86 2.90 10.99
N ILE A 242 1.98 2.92 12.32
CA ILE A 242 2.11 1.70 13.13
C ILE A 242 0.82 0.88 13.07
N LEU A 243 -0.35 1.54 13.18
CA LEU A 243 -1.63 0.83 13.09
C LEU A 243 -1.85 0.22 11.70
N TYR A 244 -1.45 0.91 10.63
CA TYR A 244 -1.48 0.36 9.27
C TYR A 244 -0.57 -0.86 9.12
N MET A 245 0.65 -0.79 9.66
CA MET A 245 1.57 -1.92 9.69
C MET A 245 0.98 -3.14 10.43
N LEU A 246 0.18 -2.90 11.47
CA LEU A 246 -0.53 -3.92 12.25
C LEU A 246 -1.87 -4.37 11.63
N GLU A 247 -2.22 -3.88 10.44
CA GLU A 247 -3.51 -4.09 9.77
C GLU A 247 -4.74 -3.71 10.63
N GLN A 248 -4.60 -2.79 11.58
CA GLN A 248 -5.66 -2.35 12.49
C GLN A 248 -6.48 -1.20 11.89
N HIS A 249 -7.12 -1.42 10.74
CA HIS A 249 -7.90 -0.40 10.03
C HIS A 249 -9.04 0.18 10.87
N LEU A 250 -9.69 -0.65 11.69
CA LEU A 250 -10.76 -0.21 12.58
C LEU A 250 -10.24 0.75 13.66
N ALA A 251 -9.05 0.49 14.22
CA ALA A 251 -8.47 1.38 15.23
C ALA A 251 -8.16 2.77 14.66
N ILE A 252 -7.69 2.83 13.40
CA ILE A 252 -7.45 4.09 12.70
C ILE A 252 -8.77 4.85 12.50
N LEU A 253 -9.81 4.17 12.01
CA LEU A 253 -11.13 4.75 11.83
C LEU A 253 -11.69 5.29 13.15
N LEU A 254 -11.71 4.47 14.21
CA LEU A 254 -12.24 4.86 15.51
C LEU A 254 -11.45 6.03 16.11
N SER A 255 -10.11 5.99 16.07
CA SER A 255 -9.29 7.06 16.63
C SER A 255 -9.54 8.42 15.97
N THR A 256 -9.75 8.44 14.65
CA THR A 256 -9.99 9.67 13.88
C THR A 256 -11.42 10.16 14.02
N VAL A 257 -12.42 9.27 14.00
CA VAL A 257 -13.83 9.62 14.19
C VAL A 257 -14.08 10.15 15.61
N ILE A 258 -13.54 9.50 16.64
CA ILE A 258 -13.68 9.95 18.03
C ILE A 258 -13.11 11.37 18.19
N GLY A 259 -11.93 11.62 17.61
CA GLY A 259 -11.34 12.97 17.66
C GLY A 259 -12.19 14.01 16.92
N GLY A 260 -12.69 13.70 15.72
CA GLY A 260 -13.56 14.61 14.95
C GLY A 260 -14.89 14.91 15.66
N VAL A 261 -15.52 13.90 16.27
CA VAL A 261 -16.71 14.10 17.10
C VAL A 261 -16.38 14.97 18.32
N LEU A 262 -15.22 14.78 18.95
CA LEU A 262 -14.79 15.59 20.08
C LEU A 262 -14.58 17.06 19.69
N VAL A 263 -14.00 17.34 18.51
CA VAL A 263 -13.92 18.70 17.96
C VAL A 263 -15.30 19.32 17.90
N TRP A 264 -16.26 18.63 17.30
CA TRP A 264 -17.64 19.11 17.15
C TRP A 264 -18.30 19.37 18.51
N VAL A 265 -18.15 18.46 19.48
CA VAL A 265 -18.67 18.63 20.85
C VAL A 265 -18.08 19.87 21.51
N ILE A 266 -16.76 20.05 21.44
CA ILE A 266 -16.09 21.20 22.06
C ILE A 266 -16.55 22.51 21.41
N MET A 267 -16.62 22.56 20.08
CA MET A 267 -17.08 23.75 19.38
C MET A 267 -18.52 24.11 19.71
N THR A 268 -19.41 23.10 19.73
CA THR A 268 -20.86 23.31 19.87
C THR A 268 -21.26 23.64 21.31
N TYR A 269 -20.69 22.93 22.30
CA TYR A 269 -21.14 23.01 23.68
C TYR A 269 -20.22 23.84 24.59
N LEU A 270 -18.91 23.87 24.33
CA LEU A 270 -17.94 24.61 25.14
C LEU A 270 -17.60 25.99 24.56
N GLY A 271 -17.93 26.24 23.28
CA GLY A 271 -17.70 27.52 22.62
C GLY A 271 -16.22 27.88 22.44
N TRP A 272 -15.32 26.88 22.52
CA TRP A 272 -13.89 27.14 22.36
C TRP A 272 -13.51 27.44 20.91
N SER A 273 -12.41 28.17 20.73
CA SER A 273 -11.89 28.48 19.39
C SER A 273 -11.61 27.22 18.58
N ILE A 274 -11.83 27.29 17.27
CA ILE A 274 -11.62 26.18 16.33
C ILE A 274 -10.22 25.54 16.46
N TYR A 275 -9.18 26.35 16.67
CA TYR A 275 -7.81 25.87 16.78
C TYR A 275 -7.60 25.01 18.03
N ILE A 276 -8.16 25.43 19.18
CA ILE A 276 -8.06 24.68 20.43
C ILE A 276 -8.89 23.39 20.32
N SER A 277 -10.09 23.46 19.74
CA SER A 277 -10.94 22.30 19.50
C SER A 277 -10.23 21.26 18.64
N HIS A 278 -9.64 21.66 17.52
CA HIS A 278 -8.80 20.78 16.69
C HIS A 278 -7.58 20.24 17.44
N ALA A 279 -6.87 21.07 18.20
CA ALA A 279 -5.72 20.62 18.96
C ALA A 279 -6.10 19.50 19.94
N VAL A 280 -7.17 19.67 20.71
CA VAL A 280 -7.67 18.65 21.65
C VAL A 280 -8.11 17.39 20.91
N GLY A 281 -8.90 17.53 19.84
CA GLY A 281 -9.33 16.40 19.01
C GLY A 281 -8.16 15.57 18.49
N ILE A 282 -7.15 16.23 17.90
CA ILE A 282 -5.97 15.58 17.33
C ILE A 282 -5.08 14.97 18.43
N ILE A 283 -4.95 15.62 19.60
CA ILE A 283 -4.23 15.06 20.76
C ILE A 283 -4.89 13.77 21.23
N VAL A 284 -6.22 13.75 21.35
CA VAL A 284 -6.97 12.55 21.76
C VAL A 284 -6.84 11.45 20.72
N SER A 285 -6.98 11.75 19.42
CA SER A 285 -6.74 10.79 18.34
C SER A 285 -5.33 10.21 18.39
N ASN A 286 -4.32 11.05 18.61
CA ASN A 286 -2.93 10.63 18.78
C ASN A 286 -2.76 9.69 19.98
N LEU A 287 -3.33 10.03 21.13
CA LEU A 287 -3.24 9.23 22.34
C LEU A 287 -3.87 7.85 22.13
N ILE A 288 -5.07 7.79 21.54
CA ILE A 288 -5.75 6.54 21.22
C ILE A 288 -4.88 5.71 20.28
N ALA A 289 -4.42 6.28 19.16
CA ALA A 289 -3.63 5.56 18.17
C ALA A 289 -2.30 5.03 18.74
N PHE A 290 -1.60 5.86 19.51
CA PHE A 290 -0.35 5.49 20.18
C PHE A 290 -0.54 4.37 21.20
N VAL A 291 -1.51 4.52 22.10
CA VAL A 291 -1.79 3.52 23.15
C VAL A 291 -2.19 2.19 22.52
N TRP A 292 -3.07 2.21 21.52
CA TRP A 292 -3.55 1.01 20.85
C TRP A 292 -2.41 0.26 20.14
N GLY A 293 -1.63 0.97 19.32
CA GLY A 293 -0.50 0.37 18.60
C GLY A 293 0.58 -0.15 19.55
N ARG A 294 0.93 0.62 20.58
CA ARG A 294 1.94 0.21 21.58
C ARG A 294 1.48 -0.99 22.40
N GLN A 295 0.21 -1.09 22.76
CA GLN A 295 -0.32 -2.24 23.49
C GLN A 295 -0.23 -3.52 22.67
N ILE A 296 -0.61 -3.49 21.39
CA ILE A 296 -0.53 -4.66 20.50
C ILE A 296 0.93 -5.12 20.37
N LEU A 297 1.85 -4.20 20.05
CA LEU A 297 3.27 -4.48 19.95
C LEU A 297 3.84 -5.04 21.26
N ALA A 298 3.47 -4.46 22.41
CA ALA A 298 3.98 -4.89 23.70
C ALA A 298 3.39 -6.21 24.19
N ARG A 299 2.15 -6.55 23.83
CA ARG A 299 1.56 -7.87 24.11
C ARG A 299 2.27 -8.94 23.29
N LYS A 300 2.29 -8.80 21.96
CA LYS A 300 2.94 -9.77 21.06
C LYS A 300 4.44 -9.94 21.32
N ALA A 301 5.15 -8.87 21.66
CA ALA A 301 6.57 -8.98 22.01
C ALA A 301 6.83 -9.67 23.37
N ARG A 302 5.87 -9.68 24.29
CA ARG A 302 5.98 -10.41 25.57
C ARG A 302 5.75 -11.91 25.39
N ASP A 303 4.92 -12.28 24.42
CA ASP A 303 4.57 -13.67 24.13
C ASP A 303 5.66 -14.41 23.34
N VAL A 304 6.78 -13.74 22.98
CA VAL A 304 7.90 -14.32 22.24
C VAL A 304 8.74 -15.24 23.14
N VAL A 305 8.87 -16.50 22.73
CA VAL A 305 9.65 -17.54 23.42
C VAL A 305 10.73 -18.11 22.49
N GLY A 306 11.77 -18.73 23.04
CA GLY A 306 12.77 -19.49 22.27
C GLY A 306 13.73 -18.64 21.43
N VAL A 307 14.11 -19.16 20.26
CA VAL A 307 15.16 -18.59 19.38
C VAL A 307 14.84 -17.16 18.93
N GLN A 308 13.56 -16.81 18.78
CA GLN A 308 13.13 -15.46 18.41
C GLN A 308 13.51 -14.40 19.47
N LYS A 309 13.65 -14.79 20.74
CA LYS A 309 14.08 -13.89 21.82
C LYS A 309 15.57 -13.53 21.71
N LEU A 310 16.36 -14.38 21.07
CA LEU A 310 17.79 -14.18 20.82
C LEU A 310 18.06 -13.34 19.57
N ALA A 311 17.03 -13.03 18.77
CA ALA A 311 17.18 -12.24 17.56
C ALA A 311 17.73 -10.85 17.90
N GLN A 312 18.78 -10.44 17.18
CA GLN A 312 19.43 -9.13 17.35
C GLN A 312 19.16 -8.24 16.15
N MET A 313 19.08 -6.93 16.39
CA MET A 313 18.98 -5.98 15.28
C MET A 313 20.32 -5.91 14.53
N PRO A 314 20.28 -5.87 13.19
CA PRO A 314 21.42 -5.46 12.40
C PRO A 314 21.91 -4.06 12.82
N ARG A 315 23.16 -3.74 12.48
CA ARG A 315 23.72 -2.39 12.71
C ARG A 315 22.82 -1.32 12.10
N TYR A 316 22.57 -0.23 12.83
CA TYR A 316 21.70 0.86 12.36
C TYR A 316 22.14 1.45 11.01
N SER A 317 23.44 1.46 10.70
CA SER A 317 23.94 1.91 9.39
C SER A 317 23.44 1.05 8.23
N ILE A 318 23.38 -0.27 8.42
CA ILE A 318 22.88 -1.21 7.42
C ILE A 318 21.37 -1.02 7.25
N ILE A 319 20.65 -0.86 8.37
CA ILE A 319 19.22 -0.59 8.36
C ILE A 319 18.94 0.70 7.58
N ALA A 320 19.60 1.80 7.94
CA ALA A 320 19.44 3.10 7.30
C ALA A 320 19.74 3.06 5.80
N TRP A 321 20.85 2.41 5.40
CA TRP A 321 21.18 2.25 3.98
C TRP A 321 20.09 1.46 3.24
N ALA A 322 19.65 0.34 3.80
CA ALA A 322 18.65 -0.52 3.16
C ALA A 322 17.23 0.08 3.16
N THR A 323 16.92 1.01 4.08
CA THR A 323 15.61 1.66 4.16
C THR A 323 15.55 3.01 3.47
N SER A 324 16.70 3.66 3.24
CA SER A 324 16.78 4.99 2.61
C SER A 324 16.01 5.12 1.28
N PRO A 325 15.98 4.13 0.37
CA PRO A 325 15.22 4.29 -0.87
C PRO A 325 13.71 4.38 -0.63
N TYR A 326 13.21 3.70 0.39
CA TYR A 326 11.79 3.73 0.77
C TYR A 326 11.42 5.02 1.50
N PHE A 327 12.36 5.56 2.29
CA PHE A 327 12.21 6.89 2.88
C PHE A 327 12.03 7.95 1.79
N VAL A 328 12.97 7.99 0.84
CA VAL A 328 12.96 8.95 -0.26
C VAL A 328 11.70 8.77 -1.11
N TYR A 329 11.28 7.53 -1.36
CA TYR A 329 10.02 7.27 -2.06
C TYR A 329 8.81 7.86 -1.32
N GLY A 330 8.73 7.70 0.00
CA GLY A 330 7.66 8.28 0.80
C GLY A 330 7.61 9.80 0.72
N VAL A 331 8.76 10.46 0.86
CA VAL A 331 8.88 11.92 0.73
C VAL A 331 8.47 12.39 -0.67
N LEU A 332 8.97 11.75 -1.72
CA LEU A 332 8.64 12.08 -3.09
C LEU A 332 7.17 11.82 -3.42
N TYR A 333 6.58 10.74 -2.90
CA TYR A 333 5.16 10.42 -3.12
C TYR A 333 4.23 11.50 -2.55
N PHE A 334 4.40 11.84 -1.27
CA PHE A 334 3.57 12.89 -0.67
C PHE A 334 3.90 14.26 -1.22
N GLY A 335 5.18 14.54 -1.50
CA GLY A 335 5.58 15.76 -2.19
C GLY A 335 4.87 15.89 -3.54
N PHE A 336 4.90 14.85 -4.36
CA PHE A 336 4.26 14.82 -5.68
C PHE A 336 2.76 15.09 -5.61
N LEU A 337 2.07 14.53 -4.60
CA LEU A 337 0.62 14.64 -4.43
C LEU A 337 0.16 16.07 -4.17
N PHE A 338 0.96 16.88 -3.48
CA PHE A 338 0.60 18.25 -3.06
C PHE A 338 1.33 19.35 -3.83
N LEU A 339 2.26 19.00 -4.73
CA LEU A 339 3.17 19.94 -5.35
C LEU A 339 2.46 21.00 -6.20
N ASP A 340 1.47 20.58 -6.98
CA ASP A 340 0.68 21.44 -7.85
C ASP A 340 -0.10 22.49 -7.05
N ARG A 341 -0.57 22.15 -5.85
CA ARG A 341 -1.24 23.07 -4.92
C ARG A 341 -0.26 24.14 -4.43
N VAL A 342 0.89 23.75 -3.89
CA VAL A 342 1.91 24.69 -3.38
C VAL A 342 2.39 25.63 -4.48
N VAL A 343 2.55 25.09 -5.69
CA VAL A 343 2.92 25.87 -6.88
C VAL A 343 1.80 26.84 -7.28
N GLY A 344 0.54 26.41 -7.31
CA GLY A 344 -0.60 27.27 -7.63
C GLY A 344 -0.83 28.37 -6.59
N TRP A 345 -0.72 28.05 -5.31
CA TRP A 345 -0.89 29.00 -4.19
C TRP A 345 0.20 30.06 -4.12
N SER A 346 1.37 29.77 -4.68
CA SER A 346 2.48 30.73 -4.75
C SER A 346 2.45 31.64 -5.98
N ALA A 347 1.39 31.57 -6.79
CA ALA A 347 1.20 32.50 -7.88
C ALA A 347 0.81 33.90 -7.32
N PRO A 348 1.45 34.98 -7.80
CA PRO A 348 1.28 36.32 -7.22
C PRO A 348 -0.10 36.94 -7.53
N TYR A 349 -0.76 36.53 -8.61
CA TYR A 349 -2.01 37.16 -9.07
C TYR A 349 -3.12 36.13 -9.31
N SER A 350 -4.35 36.53 -8.98
CA SER A 350 -5.59 35.85 -9.40
C SER A 350 -6.23 36.64 -10.56
N PRO A 351 -6.94 36.00 -11.51
CA PRO A 351 -7.62 36.72 -12.59
C PRO A 351 -8.55 37.80 -12.05
N GLY A 352 -8.29 39.06 -12.40
CA GLY A 352 -9.11 40.20 -11.99
C GLY A 352 -9.07 40.54 -10.49
N GLY A 353 -8.13 39.96 -9.73
CA GLY A 353 -8.04 40.13 -8.28
C GLY A 353 -6.77 40.84 -7.80
N GLU A 354 -6.76 41.19 -6.53
CA GLU A 354 -5.60 41.75 -5.83
C GLU A 354 -4.45 40.73 -5.74
N PRO A 355 -3.19 41.21 -5.66
CA PRO A 355 -2.05 40.34 -5.42
C PRO A 355 -2.21 39.54 -4.12
N SER A 356 -1.67 38.32 -4.11
CA SER A 356 -1.69 37.45 -2.94
C SER A 356 -1.07 38.16 -1.72
N PRO A 357 -1.73 38.19 -0.54
CA PRO A 357 -1.20 38.86 0.65
C PRO A 357 0.12 38.25 1.15
N TYR A 358 0.34 36.97 0.88
CA TYR A 358 1.51 36.20 1.31
C TYR A 358 2.10 35.40 0.14
N ILE A 359 3.35 34.95 0.31
CA ILE A 359 4.08 34.14 -0.69
C ILE A 359 3.31 32.85 -1.04
N ILE A 360 2.61 32.28 -0.07
CA ILE A 360 1.72 31.13 -0.27
C ILE A 360 0.35 31.56 0.23
N TRP A 361 -0.65 31.49 -0.65
CA TRP A 361 -2.02 31.85 -0.33
C TRP A 361 -3.00 30.79 -0.83
N PHE A 362 -3.83 30.29 0.08
CA PHE A 362 -4.80 29.24 -0.23
C PHE A 362 -5.83 29.71 -1.25
N ARG A 363 -6.11 28.87 -2.24
CA ARG A 363 -7.07 29.15 -3.31
C ARG A 363 -8.23 28.16 -3.23
N THR A 364 -9.32 28.56 -2.59
CA THR A 364 -10.47 27.69 -2.28
C THR A 364 -11.01 26.95 -3.50
N ALA A 365 -11.28 27.64 -4.61
CA ALA A 365 -11.80 27.01 -5.82
C ALA A 365 -10.85 25.96 -6.44
N TYR A 366 -9.54 26.19 -6.34
CA TYR A 366 -8.55 25.20 -6.80
C TYR A 366 -8.53 23.97 -5.88
N GLU A 367 -8.50 24.21 -4.57
CA GLU A 367 -8.39 23.12 -3.60
C GLU A 367 -9.63 22.22 -3.65
N VAL A 368 -10.83 22.81 -3.67
CA VAL A 368 -12.08 22.05 -3.80
C VAL A 368 -12.06 21.22 -5.08
N GLY A 369 -11.60 21.78 -6.21
CA GLY A 369 -11.52 21.05 -7.47
C GLY A 369 -10.60 19.82 -7.40
N ILE A 370 -9.40 20.00 -6.85
CA ILE A 370 -8.42 18.92 -6.69
C ILE A 370 -8.88 17.88 -5.65
N ASP A 371 -9.46 18.30 -4.52
CA ASP A 371 -9.90 17.38 -3.47
C ASP A 371 -11.07 16.51 -3.93
N LEU A 372 -11.98 17.06 -4.74
CA LEU A 372 -13.01 16.27 -5.40
C LEU A 372 -12.41 15.28 -6.40
N ALA A 373 -11.35 15.67 -7.13
CA ALA A 373 -10.67 14.76 -8.06
C ALA A 373 -9.99 13.59 -7.32
N LEU A 374 -9.55 13.79 -6.07
CA LEU A 374 -8.93 12.77 -5.22
C LEU A 374 -9.87 11.59 -4.95
N ILE A 375 -11.19 11.78 -5.00
CA ILE A 375 -12.19 10.70 -4.87
C ILE A 375 -11.93 9.61 -5.92
N SER A 376 -11.67 10.01 -7.17
CA SER A 376 -11.36 9.06 -8.25
C SER A 376 -10.07 8.27 -7.97
N LEU A 377 -9.06 8.90 -7.38
CA LEU A 377 -7.81 8.26 -6.99
C LEU A 377 -8.04 7.24 -5.87
N ILE A 378 -8.80 7.61 -4.84
CA ILE A 378 -9.12 6.74 -3.70
C ILE A 378 -9.79 5.44 -4.18
N LEU A 379 -10.79 5.56 -5.06
CA LEU A 379 -11.48 4.42 -5.65
C LEU A 379 -10.51 3.55 -6.48
N THR A 380 -9.61 4.18 -7.23
CA THR A 380 -8.65 3.47 -8.08
C THR A 380 -7.58 2.74 -7.25
N ILE A 381 -7.08 3.33 -6.17
CA ILE A 381 -6.04 2.73 -5.30
C ILE A 381 -6.52 1.42 -4.65
N ALA A 382 -7.82 1.27 -4.38
CA ALA A 382 -8.37 0.04 -3.82
C ALA A 382 -8.08 -1.21 -4.69
N MET A 383 -7.97 -1.05 -6.01
CA MET A 383 -7.59 -2.13 -6.94
C MET A 383 -6.13 -2.57 -6.80
N LEU A 384 -5.24 -1.72 -6.28
CA LEU A 384 -3.84 -2.08 -6.07
C LEU A 384 -3.69 -3.18 -5.01
N GLU A 385 -4.57 -3.18 -4.00
CA GLU A 385 -4.62 -4.23 -2.98
C GLU A 385 -5.00 -5.59 -3.61
N TYR A 386 -5.96 -5.61 -4.53
CA TYR A 386 -6.26 -6.81 -5.32
C TYR A 386 -5.04 -7.26 -6.12
N THR A 387 -4.38 -6.33 -6.82
CA THR A 387 -3.23 -6.65 -7.68
C THR A 387 -2.10 -7.33 -6.90
N ILE A 388 -1.72 -6.80 -5.73
CA ILE A 388 -0.60 -7.35 -4.96
C ILE A 388 -0.93 -8.74 -4.39
N ASN A 389 -2.15 -8.93 -3.89
CA ASN A 389 -2.59 -10.22 -3.36
C ASN A 389 -2.70 -11.26 -4.48
N GLU A 390 -3.20 -10.87 -5.65
CA GLU A 390 -3.26 -11.74 -6.81
C GLU A 390 -1.85 -12.12 -7.29
N PHE A 391 -0.95 -11.14 -7.42
CA PHE A 391 0.45 -11.35 -7.77
C PHE A 391 1.12 -12.35 -6.83
N ALA A 392 1.06 -12.10 -5.52
CA ALA A 392 1.62 -12.99 -4.51
C ALA A 392 1.06 -14.42 -4.60
N SER A 393 -0.25 -14.56 -4.86
CA SER A 393 -0.90 -15.87 -4.96
C SER A 393 -0.53 -16.68 -6.21
N MET A 394 0.02 -16.06 -7.26
CA MET A 394 0.40 -16.77 -8.50
C MET A 394 1.89 -17.02 -8.63
N ILE A 395 2.76 -16.32 -7.88
CA ILE A 395 4.23 -16.48 -7.99
C ILE A 395 4.64 -17.96 -7.91
N ILE A 396 4.29 -18.62 -6.80
CA ILE A 396 4.68 -20.01 -6.54
C ILE A 396 3.99 -20.98 -7.52
N PRO A 397 2.66 -20.96 -7.70
CA PRO A 397 2.00 -21.90 -8.61
C PRO A 397 2.47 -21.79 -10.07
N VAL A 398 2.75 -20.58 -10.56
CA VAL A 398 3.27 -20.40 -11.91
C VAL A 398 4.71 -20.92 -12.00
N GLN A 399 5.54 -20.69 -10.98
CA GLN A 399 6.90 -21.21 -10.93
C GLN A 399 6.93 -22.74 -10.92
N GLU A 400 6.08 -23.40 -10.12
CA GLU A 400 5.99 -24.87 -10.05
C GLU A 400 5.47 -25.51 -11.34
N SER A 401 4.75 -24.74 -12.15
CA SER A 401 4.15 -25.24 -13.40
C SER A 401 5.04 -25.21 -14.62
N VAL A 402 6.17 -24.50 -14.54
CA VAL A 402 7.08 -24.28 -15.65
C VAL A 402 8.39 -25.01 -15.34
N SER A 403 8.96 -25.68 -16.35
CA SER A 403 10.28 -26.28 -16.20
C SER A 403 11.33 -25.22 -15.90
N ALA A 404 12.34 -25.54 -15.08
CA ALA A 404 13.48 -24.66 -14.82
C ALA A 404 14.21 -24.20 -16.11
N PHE A 405 14.08 -24.96 -17.20
CA PHE A 405 14.67 -24.63 -18.49
C PHE A 405 13.77 -23.76 -19.39
N ASP A 406 12.50 -23.56 -19.04
CA ASP A 406 11.53 -22.79 -19.83
C ASP A 406 11.22 -21.42 -19.21
N VAL A 407 12.29 -20.67 -18.92
CA VAL A 407 12.23 -19.31 -18.34
C VAL A 407 11.36 -18.37 -19.17
N ARG A 408 11.37 -18.52 -20.50
CA ARG A 408 10.59 -17.67 -21.41
C ARG A 408 9.08 -17.81 -21.18
N ARG A 409 8.59 -19.02 -20.91
CA ARG A 409 7.18 -19.26 -20.62
C ARG A 409 6.78 -18.66 -19.26
N HIS A 410 7.66 -18.73 -18.27
CA HIS A 410 7.47 -18.07 -16.98
C HIS A 410 7.29 -16.55 -17.15
N ASN A 411 8.26 -15.87 -17.76
CA ASN A 411 8.23 -14.40 -17.94
C ASN A 411 7.03 -13.95 -18.79
N ARG A 412 6.69 -14.70 -19.85
CA ARG A 412 5.51 -14.41 -20.68
C ARG A 412 4.20 -14.47 -19.87
N SER A 413 4.11 -15.39 -18.90
CA SER A 413 2.91 -15.54 -18.06
C SER A 413 2.72 -14.34 -17.15
N PHE A 414 3.79 -13.82 -16.56
CA PHE A 414 3.75 -12.60 -15.75
C PHE A 414 3.58 -11.33 -16.56
N LYS A 415 4.12 -11.27 -17.78
CA LYS A 415 3.84 -10.18 -18.71
C LYS A 415 2.36 -10.14 -19.10
N ALA A 416 1.76 -11.28 -19.40
CA ALA A 416 0.33 -11.38 -19.66
C ALA A 416 -0.50 -10.98 -18.43
N PHE A 417 -0.08 -11.38 -17.23
CA PHE A 417 -0.69 -10.92 -15.98
C PHE A 417 -0.61 -9.40 -15.83
N TYR A 418 0.57 -8.81 -16.05
CA TYR A 418 0.77 -7.37 -15.97
C TYR A 418 -0.15 -6.61 -16.94
N VAL A 419 -0.26 -7.06 -18.19
CA VAL A 419 -1.19 -6.48 -19.17
C VAL A 419 -2.65 -6.58 -18.71
N ARG A 420 -3.06 -7.70 -18.10
CA ARG A 420 -4.42 -7.84 -17.52
C ARG A 420 -4.64 -6.84 -16.39
N GLN A 421 -3.64 -6.58 -15.56
CA GLN A 421 -3.74 -5.57 -14.49
C GLN A 421 -3.79 -4.14 -15.04
N LEU A 422 -3.07 -3.83 -16.13
CA LEU A 422 -3.20 -2.54 -16.83
C LEU A 422 -4.62 -2.34 -17.39
N ILE A 423 -5.19 -3.36 -18.02
CA ILE A 423 -6.56 -3.31 -18.54
C ILE A 423 -7.56 -3.13 -17.39
N LEU A 424 -7.41 -3.90 -16.31
CA LEU A 424 -8.27 -3.79 -15.14
C LEU A 424 -8.16 -2.40 -14.49
N LEU A 425 -6.95 -1.84 -14.38
CA LEU A 425 -6.74 -0.49 -13.89
C LEU A 425 -7.46 0.54 -14.78
N ALA A 426 -7.36 0.43 -16.10
CA ALA A 426 -8.04 1.33 -17.02
C ALA A 426 -9.57 1.26 -16.83
N ILE A 427 -10.14 0.06 -16.73
CA ILE A 427 -11.57 -0.15 -16.46
C ILE A 427 -11.97 0.48 -15.12
N VAL A 428 -11.25 0.16 -14.04
CA VAL A 428 -11.54 0.70 -12.70
C VAL A 428 -11.39 2.22 -12.66
N THR A 429 -10.43 2.79 -13.39
CA THR A 429 -10.24 4.25 -13.50
C THR A 429 -11.44 4.90 -14.18
N VAL A 430 -11.93 4.34 -15.30
CA VAL A 430 -13.13 4.84 -15.98
C VAL A 430 -14.34 4.79 -15.05
N PHE A 431 -14.57 3.67 -14.35
CA PHE A 431 -15.64 3.58 -13.36
C PHE A 431 -15.46 4.58 -12.21
N SER A 432 -14.23 4.75 -11.72
CA SER A 432 -13.92 5.70 -10.65
C SER A 432 -14.20 7.15 -11.05
N VAL A 433 -13.91 7.52 -12.31
CA VAL A 433 -14.25 8.84 -12.86
C VAL A 433 -15.77 9.03 -12.97
N ILE A 434 -16.50 8.01 -13.45
CA ILE A 434 -17.97 8.07 -13.55
C ILE A 434 -18.60 8.20 -12.15
N ILE A 435 -18.20 7.35 -11.21
CA ILE A 435 -18.70 7.36 -9.83
C ILE A 435 -18.36 8.69 -9.15
N SER A 436 -17.13 9.19 -9.32
CA SER A 436 -16.73 10.51 -8.82
C SER A 436 -17.61 11.62 -9.40
N GLY A 437 -17.91 11.58 -10.70
CA GLY A 437 -18.83 12.52 -11.34
C GLY A 437 -20.23 12.51 -10.72
N ILE A 438 -20.82 11.32 -10.53
CA ILE A 438 -22.13 11.16 -9.89
C ILE A 438 -22.11 11.70 -8.45
N ILE A 439 -21.06 11.41 -7.68
CA ILE A 439 -20.92 11.91 -6.30
C ILE A 439 -20.83 13.44 -6.30
N VAL A 440 -20.02 14.02 -7.19
CA VAL A 440 -19.87 15.48 -7.30
C VAL A 440 -21.18 16.15 -7.71
N ASP A 441 -21.87 15.62 -8.71
CA ASP A 441 -23.16 16.15 -9.16
C ASP A 441 -24.21 16.06 -8.04
N TRP A 442 -24.24 14.95 -7.30
CA TRP A 442 -25.09 14.82 -6.11
C TRP A 442 -24.73 15.85 -5.04
N LEU A 443 -23.44 16.02 -4.72
CA LEU A 443 -23.00 17.01 -3.74
C LEU A 443 -23.40 18.44 -4.13
N ARG A 444 -23.38 18.79 -5.42
CA ARG A 444 -23.84 20.11 -5.91
C ARG A 444 -25.31 20.39 -5.66
N THR A 445 -26.14 19.36 -5.48
CA THR A 445 -27.56 19.55 -5.13
C THR A 445 -27.76 19.95 -3.67
N LEU A 446 -26.72 19.81 -2.82
CA LEU A 446 -26.81 20.10 -1.40
C LEU A 446 -26.66 21.62 -1.17
N PRO A 447 -27.59 22.29 -0.46
CA PRO A 447 -27.61 23.76 -0.32
C PRO A 447 -26.37 24.38 0.32
N TRP A 448 -25.62 23.57 1.06
CA TRP A 448 -24.49 23.96 1.90
C TRP A 448 -23.16 23.43 1.35
N ALA A 449 -23.19 22.60 0.30
CA ALA A 449 -22.00 22.30 -0.47
C ALA A 449 -21.68 23.56 -1.27
N ALA A 450 -20.90 24.47 -0.66
CA ALA A 450 -20.34 25.64 -1.31
C ALA A 450 -19.31 25.21 -2.37
N MET A 451 -19.77 24.48 -3.38
CA MET A 451 -19.04 24.23 -4.61
C MET A 451 -19.20 25.50 -5.42
N GLY A 452 -18.27 26.43 -5.23
CA GLY A 452 -18.29 27.70 -5.95
C GLY A 452 -18.59 27.44 -7.42
N ASP A 453 -19.60 28.13 -7.95
CA ASP A 453 -20.06 28.08 -9.35
C ASP A 453 -19.03 28.69 -10.32
N ASP A 454 -17.82 28.93 -9.84
CA ASP A 454 -16.71 29.42 -10.60
C ASP A 454 -16.20 28.34 -11.55
N PHE A 455 -15.99 28.75 -12.81
CA PHE A 455 -15.36 27.96 -13.88
C PHE A 455 -14.09 27.20 -13.43
N ILE A 456 -13.38 27.71 -12.43
CA ILE A 456 -12.12 27.18 -11.90
C ILE A 456 -12.31 25.80 -11.26
N THR A 457 -13.30 25.62 -10.39
CA THR A 457 -13.48 24.36 -9.64
C THR A 457 -13.74 23.17 -10.58
N PRO A 458 -14.70 23.24 -11.54
CA PRO A 458 -14.93 22.16 -12.51
C PRO A 458 -13.76 21.98 -13.49
N PHE A 459 -12.99 23.04 -13.79
CA PHE A 459 -11.80 22.94 -14.63
C PHE A 459 -10.71 22.12 -13.96
N VAL A 460 -10.35 22.50 -12.73
CA VAL A 460 -9.31 21.85 -11.94
C VAL A 460 -9.72 20.41 -11.60
N TYR A 461 -10.98 20.16 -11.27
CA TYR A 461 -11.52 18.82 -11.04
C TYR A 461 -11.28 17.87 -12.23
N ARG A 462 -11.62 18.30 -13.45
CA ARG A 462 -11.48 17.46 -14.66
C ARG A 462 -10.03 17.12 -14.96
N TRP A 463 -9.14 18.11 -14.90
CA TRP A 463 -7.71 17.88 -15.16
C TRP A 463 -7.02 17.14 -14.01
N GLY A 464 -7.46 17.37 -12.77
CA GLY A 464 -7.01 16.63 -11.60
C GLY A 464 -7.27 15.13 -11.73
N MET A 465 -8.47 14.74 -12.19
CA MET A 465 -8.79 13.33 -12.45
C MET A 465 -7.85 12.69 -13.47
N VAL A 466 -7.48 13.41 -14.54
CA VAL A 466 -6.51 12.93 -15.53
C VAL A 466 -5.13 12.74 -14.88
N GLY A 467 -4.66 13.72 -14.12
CA GLY A 467 -3.38 13.61 -13.40
C GLY A 467 -3.36 12.44 -12.41
N TYR A 468 -4.45 12.24 -11.66
CA TYR A 468 -4.58 11.13 -10.73
C TYR A 468 -4.74 9.76 -11.39
N ALA A 469 -5.34 9.66 -12.58
CA ALA A 469 -5.37 8.43 -13.36
C ALA A 469 -3.95 7.97 -13.72
N PHE A 470 -3.09 8.88 -14.20
CA PHE A 470 -1.70 8.56 -14.49
C PHE A 470 -0.85 8.34 -13.24
N LEU A 471 -1.15 9.04 -12.13
CA LEU A 471 -0.55 8.73 -10.83
C LEU A 471 -0.88 7.29 -10.40
N ALA A 472 -2.14 6.86 -10.53
CA ALA A 472 -2.57 5.50 -10.21
C ALA A 472 -1.85 4.44 -11.06
N LEU A 473 -1.60 4.73 -12.34
CA LEU A 473 -0.75 3.90 -13.20
C LEU A 473 0.68 3.79 -12.67
N GLY A 474 1.28 4.91 -12.26
CA GLY A 474 2.60 4.89 -11.64
C GLY A 474 2.64 4.13 -10.31
N LEU A 475 1.57 4.23 -9.51
CA LEU A 475 1.43 3.48 -8.26
C LEU A 475 1.27 1.98 -8.50
N LEU A 476 0.51 1.55 -9.52
CA LEU A 476 0.44 0.14 -9.92
C LEU A 476 1.84 -0.41 -10.20
N ASN A 477 2.65 0.31 -10.96
CA ASN A 477 4.03 -0.09 -11.24
C ASN A 477 4.91 -0.09 -9.99
N ALA A 478 4.71 0.90 -9.10
CA ALA A 478 5.40 0.97 -7.82
C ALA A 478 5.12 -0.28 -6.95
N VAL A 479 3.89 -0.82 -6.95
CA VAL A 479 3.56 -2.08 -6.24
C VAL A 479 4.55 -3.18 -6.66
N PHE A 480 4.72 -3.40 -7.96
CA PHE A 480 5.59 -4.47 -8.47
C PHE A 480 7.06 -4.24 -8.08
N PHE A 481 7.58 -3.03 -8.30
CA PHE A 481 8.98 -2.73 -7.97
C PHE A 481 9.27 -2.86 -6.48
N LEU A 482 8.33 -2.42 -5.64
CA LEU A 482 8.48 -2.50 -4.19
C LEU A 482 8.35 -3.95 -3.71
N SER A 483 7.45 -4.75 -4.27
CA SER A 483 7.35 -6.19 -3.95
C SER A 483 8.63 -6.95 -4.31
N LEU A 484 9.26 -6.63 -5.43
CA LEU A 484 10.53 -7.23 -5.86
C LEU A 484 11.78 -6.60 -5.20
N SER A 485 11.60 -5.74 -4.19
CA SER A 485 12.70 -5.03 -3.52
C SER A 485 13.62 -4.22 -4.45
N ARG A 486 13.05 -3.66 -5.54
CA ARG A 486 13.75 -2.81 -6.53
C ARG A 486 13.25 -1.36 -6.52
N PRO A 487 13.39 -0.61 -5.41
CA PRO A 487 12.89 0.76 -5.30
C PRO A 487 13.56 1.76 -6.25
N ARG A 488 14.72 1.44 -6.82
CA ARG A 488 15.45 2.35 -7.71
C ARG A 488 14.66 2.72 -8.98
N PHE A 489 13.87 1.78 -9.52
CA PHE A 489 13.06 2.05 -10.71
C PHE A 489 11.96 3.06 -10.42
N VAL A 490 11.22 2.87 -9.31
CA VAL A 490 10.18 3.81 -8.89
C VAL A 490 10.76 5.17 -8.54
N LEU A 491 11.90 5.23 -7.85
CA LEU A 491 12.55 6.48 -7.48
C LEU A 491 12.96 7.33 -8.68
N ARG A 492 13.51 6.70 -9.72
CA ARG A 492 13.84 7.41 -10.96
C ARG A 492 12.58 7.94 -11.64
N ALA A 493 11.55 7.10 -11.76
CA ALA A 493 10.32 7.49 -12.43
C ALA A 493 9.59 8.63 -11.69
N ILE A 494 9.41 8.51 -10.38
CA ILE A 494 8.73 9.54 -9.58
C ILE A 494 9.59 10.79 -9.40
N GLY A 495 10.91 10.67 -9.32
CA GLY A 495 11.80 11.83 -9.25
C GLY A 495 11.75 12.70 -10.51
N VAL A 496 11.77 12.07 -11.70
CA VAL A 496 11.61 12.80 -12.97
C VAL A 496 10.20 13.38 -13.08
N GLY A 497 9.17 12.60 -12.75
CA GLY A 497 7.78 13.09 -12.72
C GLY A 497 7.58 14.28 -11.77
N PHE A 498 8.19 14.22 -10.58
CA PHE A 498 8.17 15.30 -9.60
C PHE A 498 8.79 16.58 -10.16
N LEU A 499 9.97 16.48 -10.79
CA LEU A 499 10.61 17.65 -11.42
C LEU A 499 9.75 18.25 -12.52
N VAL A 500 9.15 17.41 -13.38
CA VAL A 500 8.24 17.87 -14.45
C VAL A 500 7.01 18.54 -13.85
N ASN A 501 6.45 18.01 -12.76
CA ASN A 501 5.33 18.61 -12.05
C ASN A 501 5.69 20.03 -11.57
N VAL A 502 6.85 20.21 -10.93
CA VAL A 502 7.33 21.54 -10.51
C VAL A 502 7.46 22.46 -11.72
N VAL A 503 8.20 22.05 -12.74
CA VAL A 503 8.56 22.94 -13.87
C VAL A 503 7.33 23.35 -14.66
N VAL A 504 6.50 22.39 -15.07
CA VAL A 504 5.29 22.68 -15.87
C VAL A 504 4.26 23.44 -15.04
N GLY A 505 4.03 23.01 -13.80
CA GLY A 505 3.11 23.69 -12.90
C GLY A 505 3.53 25.13 -12.64
N PHE A 506 4.82 25.38 -12.40
CA PHE A 506 5.36 26.70 -12.11
C PHE A 506 5.26 27.61 -13.34
N LEU A 507 5.73 27.15 -14.51
CA LEU A 507 5.68 27.95 -15.73
C LEU A 507 4.24 28.35 -16.10
N LEU A 508 3.30 27.39 -16.12
CA LEU A 508 1.93 27.68 -16.53
C LEU A 508 1.17 28.54 -15.51
N SER A 509 1.42 28.34 -14.22
CA SER A 509 0.78 29.17 -13.18
C SER A 509 1.24 30.62 -13.17
N ARG A 510 2.44 30.92 -13.70
CA ARG A 510 2.98 32.29 -13.79
C ARG A 510 2.71 32.95 -15.14
N ILE A 511 2.77 32.18 -16.23
CA ILE A 511 2.60 32.72 -17.59
C ILE A 511 1.11 32.86 -17.94
N VAL A 512 0.29 31.89 -17.54
CA VAL A 512 -1.13 31.85 -17.91
C VAL A 512 -1.99 32.33 -16.74
N VAL A 513 -2.10 31.50 -15.69
CA VAL A 513 -2.92 31.78 -14.51
C VAL A 513 -2.72 30.71 -13.45
N TYR A 514 -2.86 31.06 -12.17
CA TYR A 514 -2.58 30.17 -11.04
C TYR A 514 -3.18 28.76 -11.16
N TYR A 515 -4.45 28.63 -11.60
CA TYR A 515 -5.15 27.34 -11.63
C TYR A 515 -4.67 26.40 -12.76
N TYR A 516 -3.79 26.87 -13.65
CA TYR A 516 -3.09 26.00 -14.60
C TYR A 516 -1.94 25.21 -13.95
N SER A 517 -1.65 25.42 -12.66
CA SER A 517 -0.72 24.55 -11.92
C SER A 517 -1.14 23.08 -11.95
N VAL A 518 -2.44 22.79 -12.13
CA VAL A 518 -2.98 21.43 -12.29
C VAL A 518 -2.34 20.67 -13.46
N PHE A 519 -1.89 21.37 -14.50
CA PHE A 519 -1.17 20.74 -15.60
C PHE A 519 0.22 20.24 -15.20
N GLY A 520 0.80 20.76 -14.12
CA GLY A 520 1.97 20.18 -13.46
C GLY A 520 1.67 18.76 -12.99
N LEU A 521 0.57 18.56 -12.26
CA LEU A 521 0.12 17.24 -11.82
C LEU A 521 -0.12 16.29 -13.01
N VAL A 522 -0.77 16.79 -14.07
CA VAL A 522 -1.03 16.01 -15.29
C VAL A 522 0.26 15.60 -15.99
N ALA A 523 1.14 16.55 -16.30
CA ALA A 523 2.39 16.28 -17.02
C ALA A 523 3.34 15.40 -16.19
N GLY A 524 3.51 15.71 -14.90
CA GLY A 524 4.28 14.90 -13.99
C GLY A 524 3.70 13.49 -13.82
N GLY A 525 2.37 13.38 -13.79
CA GLY A 525 1.66 12.11 -13.67
C GLY A 525 1.88 11.24 -14.90
N ILE A 526 1.72 11.81 -16.10
CA ILE A 526 2.02 11.14 -17.38
C ILE A 526 3.46 10.63 -17.40
N VAL A 527 4.43 11.47 -17.04
CA VAL A 527 5.84 11.09 -17.04
C VAL A 527 6.10 9.96 -16.03
N PHE A 528 5.57 10.07 -14.80
CA PHE A 528 5.70 9.02 -13.80
C PHE A 528 5.05 7.71 -14.27
N GLY A 529 3.83 7.76 -14.78
CA GLY A 529 3.07 6.61 -15.25
C GLY A 529 3.73 5.92 -16.43
N LEU A 530 4.13 6.66 -17.47
CA LEU A 530 4.71 6.08 -18.68
C LEU A 530 6.14 5.56 -18.45
N LEU A 531 6.99 6.32 -17.75
CA LEU A 531 8.36 5.89 -17.48
C LEU A 531 8.40 4.67 -16.55
N SER A 532 7.53 4.64 -15.53
CA SER A 532 7.40 3.46 -14.67
C SER A 532 6.82 2.26 -15.43
N THR A 533 5.90 2.46 -16.37
CA THR A 533 5.35 1.38 -17.21
C THR A 533 6.43 0.78 -18.11
N TRP A 534 7.29 1.62 -18.68
CA TRP A 534 8.43 1.17 -19.47
C TRP A 534 9.42 0.33 -18.63
N TYR A 535 9.73 0.77 -17.40
CA TYR A 535 10.53 -0.04 -16.47
C TYR A 535 9.83 -1.34 -16.08
N ALA A 536 8.52 -1.32 -15.84
CA ALA A 536 7.75 -2.49 -15.42
C ALA A 536 7.72 -3.53 -16.53
N TRP A 537 7.54 -3.10 -17.78
CA TRP A 537 7.61 -3.97 -18.95
C TRP A 537 8.94 -4.71 -19.03
N ARG A 538 10.06 -4.01 -18.84
CA ARG A 538 11.41 -4.61 -18.81
C ARG A 538 11.59 -5.57 -17.65
N VAL A 539 11.10 -5.22 -16.46
CA VAL A 539 11.17 -6.10 -15.29
C VAL A 539 10.35 -7.38 -15.49
N MET A 540 9.18 -7.29 -16.14
CA MET A 540 8.35 -8.47 -16.44
C MET A 540 8.96 -9.36 -17.53
N ASP A 541 9.76 -8.80 -18.44
CA ASP A 541 10.48 -9.57 -19.47
C ASP A 541 11.60 -10.45 -18.91
N GLU A 542 12.16 -10.08 -17.75
CA GLU A 542 13.26 -10.77 -17.04
C GLU A 542 12.88 -11.08 -15.59
N LEU A 543 11.60 -11.40 -15.34
CA LEU A 543 11.08 -11.52 -13.97
C LEU A 543 11.79 -12.61 -13.17
N ASP A 544 12.18 -13.71 -13.81
CA ASP A 544 12.98 -14.78 -13.23
C ASP A 544 14.24 -14.24 -12.52
N TYR A 545 15.00 -13.37 -13.19
CA TYR A 545 16.20 -12.76 -12.63
C TYR A 545 15.87 -11.83 -11.45
N TYR A 546 14.87 -10.97 -11.62
CA TYR A 546 14.49 -10.00 -10.59
C TYR A 546 13.90 -10.66 -9.35
N TYR A 547 13.16 -11.75 -9.53
CA TYR A 547 12.60 -12.54 -8.44
C TYR A 547 13.69 -13.31 -7.69
N TYR A 548 14.55 -14.04 -8.41
CA TYR A 548 15.66 -14.78 -7.79
C TYR A 548 16.59 -13.88 -6.97
N SER A 549 16.89 -12.69 -7.49
CA SER A 549 17.80 -11.74 -6.83
C SER A 549 17.14 -10.87 -5.74
N SER A 550 15.85 -11.09 -5.44
CA SER A 550 15.11 -10.36 -4.41
C SER A 550 15.06 -11.09 -3.05
N TYR A 551 15.38 -12.38 -3.05
CA TYR A 551 15.51 -13.27 -1.89
C TYR A 551 16.94 -13.80 -1.82
#